data_AF-A0A1T4N4P8-F1
#
_entry.id   AF-A0A1T4N4P8-F1
#
_cell.length_a   1.000
_cell.length_b   1.000
_cell.length_c   1.000
_cell.angle_alpha   90.00
_cell.angle_beta   90.00
_cell.angle_gamma   90.00
#
_symmetry.space_group_name_H-M   'P 1'
#
loop_
_entity.id
_entity.type
_entity.pdbx_description
1 polymer ?
#
loop_
_entity_poly.entity_id
_entity_poly.type
_entity_poly.pdbx_seq_one_letter_code
_entity_poly.pdbx_strand_id
1 'polypeptide(L)'
;MTYHALSDSELVAGYNEGIVECFTEIYNRYWAILYRHALRMLRDECASQDVVQETFHSLIRHGSIQDAIPLRLLLYTTVRNRIINDYRREKVREKYLATLRHYVSASECTEIQVRERELQRQIEMEISRLPERMRLTFELSRKQHCDYKTIAERTSTSTETVRKQIHNAIRILRTKLSYF
;
A
#
# COMPACT_ATOMS: atom_id res chain seq x y z
N MET A 1 -26.55 -34.85 -33.62
CA MET A 1 -25.40 -35.71 -33.26
C MET A 1 -25.08 -35.45 -31.80
N THR A 2 -25.21 -36.45 -30.92
CA THR A 2 -25.00 -36.30 -29.48
C THR A 2 -23.52 -36.41 -29.14
N TYR A 3 -22.75 -35.33 -29.35
CA TYR A 3 -21.36 -35.21 -28.89
C TYR A 3 -21.21 -35.43 -27.37
N HIS A 4 -22.30 -35.32 -26.61
CA HIS A 4 -22.42 -35.70 -25.19
C HIS A 4 -21.97 -37.12 -24.85
N ALA A 5 -22.01 -38.07 -25.79
CA ALA A 5 -21.59 -39.45 -25.54
C ALA A 5 -20.09 -39.70 -25.77
N LEU A 6 -19.37 -38.75 -26.39
CA LEU A 6 -17.97 -38.90 -26.71
C LEU A 6 -17.08 -38.77 -25.46
N SER A 7 -16.02 -39.55 -25.42
CA SER A 7 -14.93 -39.41 -24.46
C SER A 7 -14.15 -38.11 -24.68
N ASP A 8 -13.41 -37.69 -23.67
CA ASP A 8 -12.57 -36.48 -23.79
C ASP A 8 -11.53 -36.57 -24.91
N SER A 9 -10.96 -37.77 -25.14
CA SER A 9 -10.01 -38.00 -26.23
C SER A 9 -10.65 -37.85 -27.60
N GLU A 10 -11.88 -38.35 -27.78
CA GLU A 10 -12.62 -38.20 -29.05
C GLU A 10 -13.02 -36.74 -29.30
N LEU A 11 -13.41 -36.01 -28.25
CA LEU A 11 -13.69 -34.59 -28.34
C LEU A 11 -12.43 -33.77 -28.69
N VAL A 12 -11.28 -34.11 -28.10
CA VAL A 12 -10.01 -33.47 -28.43
C VAL A 12 -9.61 -33.75 -29.88
N ALA A 13 -9.71 -35.00 -30.33
CA ALA A 13 -9.42 -35.37 -31.71
C ALA A 13 -10.31 -34.59 -32.69
N GLY A 14 -11.63 -34.58 -32.47
CA GLY A 14 -12.55 -33.83 -33.32
C GLY A 14 -12.32 -32.31 -33.29
N TYR A 15 -11.95 -31.75 -32.13
CA TYR A 15 -11.56 -30.34 -32.05
C TYR A 15 -10.30 -30.05 -32.88
N ASN A 16 -9.29 -30.92 -32.81
CA ASN A 16 -8.05 -30.80 -33.58
C ASN A 16 -8.29 -30.94 -35.10
N GLU A 17 -9.36 -31.63 -35.51
CA GLU A 17 -9.84 -31.71 -36.90
C GLU A 17 -10.71 -30.52 -37.34
N GLY A 18 -10.99 -29.58 -36.43
CA GLY A 18 -11.77 -28.36 -36.71
C GLY A 18 -13.27 -28.47 -36.48
N ILE A 19 -13.75 -29.53 -35.82
CA ILE A 19 -15.17 -29.72 -35.49
C ILE A 19 -15.53 -28.85 -34.28
N VAL A 20 -16.29 -27.77 -34.52
CA VAL A 20 -16.66 -26.75 -33.52
C VAL A 20 -17.54 -27.32 -32.41
N GLU A 21 -18.38 -28.30 -32.73
CA GLU A 21 -19.28 -28.97 -31.80
C GLU A 21 -18.50 -29.73 -30.71
N CYS A 22 -17.32 -30.28 -31.04
CA CYS A 22 -16.46 -30.92 -30.06
C CYS A 22 -15.92 -29.93 -29.02
N PHE A 23 -15.50 -28.73 -29.47
CA PHE A 23 -15.09 -27.67 -28.54
C PHE A 23 -16.25 -27.19 -27.67
N THR A 24 -17.43 -27.03 -28.27
CA THR A 24 -18.64 -26.61 -27.56
C THR A 24 -18.99 -27.59 -26.44
N GLU A 25 -18.86 -28.88 -26.71
CA GLU A 25 -19.07 -29.92 -25.69
C GLU A 25 -18.00 -29.87 -24.59
N ILE A 26 -16.72 -29.71 -24.94
CA ILE A 26 -15.65 -29.50 -23.97
C ILE A 26 -15.96 -28.30 -23.06
N TYR A 27 -16.37 -27.17 -23.66
CA TYR A 27 -16.75 -25.98 -22.91
C TYR A 27 -17.89 -26.26 -21.94
N ASN A 28 -19.00 -26.84 -22.43
CA ASN A 28 -20.18 -27.14 -21.62
C ASN A 28 -19.86 -28.08 -20.43
N ARG A 29 -19.02 -29.10 -20.66
CA ARG A 29 -18.61 -30.05 -19.61
C ARG A 29 -17.76 -29.40 -18.53
N TYR A 30 -16.82 -28.55 -18.93
CA TYR A 30 -15.75 -28.11 -18.05
C TYR A 30 -15.95 -26.72 -17.47
N TRP A 31 -16.74 -25.84 -18.10
CA TRP A 31 -16.89 -24.45 -17.67
C TRP A 31 -17.32 -24.32 -16.22
N ALA A 32 -18.44 -24.95 -15.83
CA ALA A 32 -18.98 -24.83 -14.48
C ALA A 32 -18.04 -25.41 -13.40
N ILE A 33 -17.31 -26.47 -13.74
CA ILE A 33 -16.38 -27.15 -12.84
C ILE A 33 -15.13 -26.30 -12.63
N LEU A 34 -14.57 -25.74 -13.71
CA LEU A 34 -13.41 -24.84 -13.66
C LEU A 34 -13.77 -23.53 -12.96
N TYR A 35 -14.97 -22.99 -13.20
CA TYR A 35 -15.48 -21.80 -12.52
C TYR A 35 -15.54 -22.01 -11.01
N ARG A 36 -16.14 -23.11 -10.54
CA ARG A 36 -16.19 -23.44 -9.11
C ARG A 36 -14.79 -23.63 -8.50
N HIS A 37 -13.84 -24.18 -9.26
CA HIS A 37 -12.46 -24.31 -8.81
C HIS A 37 -11.77 -22.94 -8.71
N ALA A 38 -11.90 -22.09 -9.73
CA ALA A 38 -11.36 -20.74 -9.74
C ALA A 38 -11.94 -19.90 -8.59
N LEU A 39 -13.26 -19.96 -8.40
CA LEU A 39 -13.97 -19.24 -7.32
C LEU A 39 -13.48 -19.63 -5.93
N ARG A 40 -13.17 -20.91 -5.70
CA ARG A 40 -12.60 -21.37 -4.43
C ARG A 40 -11.21 -20.77 -4.15
N MET A 41 -10.43 -20.53 -5.21
CA MET A 41 -9.08 -20.00 -5.10
C MET A 41 -9.05 -18.47 -5.03
N LEU A 42 -9.84 -17.79 -5.86
CA LEU A 42 -9.84 -16.33 -6.01
C LEU A 42 -10.81 -15.63 -5.07
N ARG A 43 -11.93 -16.29 -4.70
CA ARG A 43 -13.04 -15.70 -3.92
C ARG A 43 -13.61 -14.42 -4.54
N ASP A 44 -13.49 -14.28 -5.85
CA ASP A 44 -13.98 -13.17 -6.65
C ASP A 44 -14.67 -13.75 -7.89
N GLU A 45 -15.94 -13.43 -8.08
CA GLU A 45 -16.76 -13.98 -9.17
C GLU A 45 -16.27 -13.51 -10.55
N CYS A 46 -15.98 -12.20 -10.69
CA CYS A 46 -15.53 -11.60 -11.94
C CYS A 46 -14.17 -12.17 -12.35
N ALA A 47 -13.19 -12.16 -11.44
CA ALA A 47 -11.87 -12.70 -11.71
C ALA A 47 -11.91 -14.21 -12.01
N SER A 48 -12.83 -14.95 -11.37
CA SER A 48 -13.01 -16.38 -11.63
C SER A 48 -13.58 -16.64 -13.02
N GLN A 49 -14.57 -15.86 -13.44
CA GLN A 49 -15.14 -15.95 -14.78
C GLN A 49 -14.10 -15.61 -15.84
N ASP A 50 -13.33 -14.53 -15.65
CA ASP A 50 -12.28 -14.09 -16.57
C ASP A 50 -11.20 -15.14 -16.75
N VAL A 51 -10.72 -15.76 -15.67
CA VAL A 51 -9.69 -16.81 -15.74
C VAL A 51 -10.18 -18.01 -16.54
N VAL A 52 -11.43 -18.43 -16.34
CA VAL A 52 -12.01 -19.57 -17.06
C VAL A 52 -12.21 -19.21 -18.53
N GLN A 53 -12.75 -18.03 -18.83
CA GLN A 53 -12.92 -17.56 -20.20
C GLN A 53 -11.58 -17.52 -20.94
N GLU A 54 -10.57 -16.95 -20.31
CA GLU A 54 -9.23 -16.87 -20.90
C GLU A 54 -8.56 -18.24 -21.08
N THR A 55 -8.88 -19.22 -20.23
CA THR A 55 -8.42 -20.60 -20.40
C THR A 55 -8.96 -21.18 -21.70
N PHE A 56 -10.27 -21.01 -21.96
CA PHE A 56 -10.89 -21.46 -23.21
C PHE A 56 -10.44 -20.64 -24.42
N HIS A 57 -10.28 -19.32 -24.30
CA HIS A 57 -9.68 -18.52 -25.37
C HIS A 57 -8.25 -18.95 -25.71
N SER A 58 -7.45 -19.34 -24.70
CA SER A 58 -6.09 -19.84 -24.94
C SER A 58 -6.11 -21.12 -25.77
N LEU A 59 -7.05 -22.04 -25.50
CA LEU A 59 -7.20 -23.28 -26.27
C LEU A 59 -7.55 -22.99 -27.73
N ILE A 60 -8.45 -22.04 -27.98
CA ILE A 60 -8.79 -21.58 -29.33
C ILE A 60 -7.56 -20.98 -30.03
N ARG A 61 -6.82 -20.10 -29.34
CA ARG A 61 -5.61 -19.46 -29.89
C ARG A 61 -4.51 -20.45 -30.25
N HIS A 62 -4.35 -21.52 -29.48
CA HIS A 62 -3.36 -22.57 -29.78
C HIS A 62 -3.79 -23.46 -30.96
N GLY A 63 -5.08 -23.52 -31.27
CA GLY A 63 -5.62 -24.27 -32.41
C GLY A 63 -5.58 -25.79 -32.28
N SER A 64 -4.86 -26.34 -31.31
CA SER A 64 -4.86 -27.77 -31.01
C SER A 64 -4.57 -28.06 -29.54
N ILE A 65 -5.00 -29.24 -29.09
CA ILE A 65 -4.75 -29.78 -27.76
C ILE A 65 -3.87 -31.02 -27.91
N GLN A 66 -2.78 -31.08 -27.14
CA GLN A 66 -1.89 -32.24 -27.12
C GLN A 66 -2.50 -33.37 -26.29
N ASP A 67 -2.58 -34.57 -26.88
CA ASP A 67 -3.12 -35.78 -26.23
C ASP A 67 -2.18 -36.41 -25.18
N ALA A 68 -1.03 -35.79 -24.90
CA ALA A 68 -0.07 -36.31 -23.93
C ALA A 68 -0.59 -36.31 -22.47
N ILE A 69 -1.63 -35.52 -22.18
CA ILE A 69 -2.16 -35.31 -20.83
C ILE A 69 -3.70 -35.36 -20.88
N PRO A 70 -4.37 -36.00 -19.91
CA PRO A 70 -5.83 -35.97 -19.83
C PRO A 70 -6.38 -34.54 -19.84
N LEU A 71 -7.39 -34.29 -20.68
CA LEU A 71 -7.98 -32.96 -20.91
C LEU A 71 -8.35 -32.27 -19.58
N ARG A 72 -8.99 -32.99 -18.67
CA ARG A 72 -9.31 -32.49 -17.33
C ARG A 72 -8.07 -31.93 -16.63
N LEU A 73 -6.99 -32.70 -16.57
CA LEU A 73 -5.76 -32.31 -15.86
C LEU A 73 -5.11 -31.08 -16.51
N LEU A 74 -5.09 -31.04 -17.85
CA LEU A 74 -4.63 -29.89 -18.61
C LEU A 74 -5.40 -28.62 -18.22
N LEU A 75 -6.74 -28.68 -18.26
CA LEU A 75 -7.61 -27.54 -17.95
C LEU A 75 -7.42 -27.01 -16.52
N TYR A 76 -7.41 -27.89 -15.53
CA TYR A 76 -7.16 -27.50 -14.13
C TYR A 76 -5.78 -26.87 -13.94
N THR A 77 -4.76 -27.43 -14.60
CA THR A 77 -3.39 -26.92 -14.52
C THR A 77 -3.30 -25.54 -15.14
N THR A 78 -3.93 -25.32 -16.29
CA THR A 78 -3.98 -24.01 -16.96
C THR A 78 -4.65 -22.96 -16.10
N VAL A 79 -5.83 -23.26 -15.54
CA VAL A 79 -6.54 -22.35 -14.61
C VAL A 79 -5.66 -22.00 -13.41
N ARG A 80 -5.06 -23.01 -12.76
CA ARG A 80 -4.18 -22.81 -11.60
C ARG A 80 -2.97 -21.93 -11.95
N ASN A 81 -2.29 -22.23 -13.05
CA ASN A 81 -1.12 -21.49 -13.48
C ASN A 81 -1.48 -20.03 -13.80
N ARG A 82 -2.64 -19.80 -14.40
CA ARG A 82 -3.14 -18.46 -14.70
C ARG A 82 -3.37 -17.66 -13.42
N ILE A 83 -4.08 -18.24 -12.45
CA ILE A 83 -4.29 -17.63 -11.12
C ILE A 83 -2.97 -17.28 -10.45
N ILE A 84 -1.99 -18.20 -10.46
CA ILE A 84 -0.67 -17.95 -9.88
C ILE A 84 0.05 -16.80 -10.60
N ASN A 85 -0.04 -16.75 -11.92
CA ASN A 85 0.58 -15.69 -12.72
C ASN A 85 -0.10 -14.33 -12.50
N ASP A 86 -1.43 -14.29 -12.39
CA ASP A 86 -2.19 -13.09 -12.03
C ASP A 86 -1.76 -12.58 -10.65
N TYR A 87 -1.70 -13.46 -9.65
CA TYR A 87 -1.24 -13.09 -8.30
C TYR A 87 0.21 -12.58 -8.29
N ARG A 88 1.11 -13.20 -9.05
CA ARG A 88 2.50 -12.74 -9.18
C ARG A 88 2.58 -11.35 -9.80
N ARG A 89 1.78 -11.08 -10.84
CA ARG A 89 1.70 -9.76 -11.48
C ARG A 89 1.19 -8.69 -10.51
N GLU A 90 0.14 -9.01 -9.75
CA GLU A 90 -0.42 -8.07 -8.78
C GLU A 90 0.60 -7.73 -7.69
N LYS A 91 1.31 -8.73 -7.15
CA LYS A 91 2.36 -8.51 -6.15
C LYS A 91 3.52 -7.64 -6.68
N VAL A 92 3.90 -7.80 -7.95
CA VAL A 92 4.91 -6.95 -8.59
C VAL A 92 4.40 -5.52 -8.75
N ARG A 93 3.13 -5.35 -9.15
CA ARG A 93 2.46 -4.05 -9.27
C ARG A 93 2.36 -3.35 -7.91
N GLU A 94 1.95 -4.05 -6.86
CA GLU A 94 1.94 -3.52 -5.49
C GLU A 94 3.33 -3.07 -5.03
N LYS A 95 4.37 -3.88 -5.28
CA LYS A 95 5.75 -3.51 -4.94
C LYS A 95 6.19 -2.25 -5.70
N TYR A 96 5.83 -2.12 -6.97
CA TYR A 96 6.13 -0.93 -7.75
C TYR A 96 5.39 0.32 -7.24
N LEU A 97 4.10 0.18 -6.91
CA LEU A 97 3.30 1.25 -6.30
C LEU A 97 3.82 1.66 -4.92
N ALA A 98 4.28 0.70 -4.11
CA ALA A 98 4.90 0.98 -2.82
C ALA A 98 6.20 1.79 -2.97
N THR A 99 7.04 1.43 -3.95
CA THR A 99 8.25 2.19 -4.30
C THR A 99 7.89 3.62 -4.71
N LEU A 100 6.90 3.80 -5.59
CA LEU A 100 6.45 5.14 -6.01
C LEU A 100 5.94 5.98 -4.83
N ARG A 101 5.15 5.39 -3.91
CA ARG A 101 4.70 6.07 -2.69
C ARG A 101 5.86 6.53 -1.81
N HIS A 102 6.91 5.71 -1.70
CA HIS A 102 8.12 6.05 -0.96
C HIS A 102 8.87 7.23 -1.61
N TYR A 103 8.96 7.27 -2.94
CA TYR A 103 9.58 8.40 -3.65
C TYR A 103 8.81 9.72 -3.48
N VAL A 104 7.48 9.68 -3.57
CA VAL A 104 6.65 10.88 -3.36
C VAL A 104 6.77 11.39 -1.91
N SER A 105 6.74 10.48 -0.93
CA SER A 105 6.87 10.84 0.49
C SER A 105 8.24 11.41 0.84
N ALA A 106 9.32 10.93 0.20
CA ALA A 106 10.67 11.44 0.43
C ALA A 106 10.88 12.87 -0.11
N SER A 107 10.18 13.23 -1.19
CA SER A 107 10.22 14.57 -1.77
C SER A 107 9.55 15.62 -0.86
N GLU A 108 8.40 15.29 -0.27
CA GLU A 108 7.68 16.19 0.65
C GLU A 108 8.41 16.33 1.99
N CYS A 109 9.06 15.26 2.45
CA CYS A 109 9.79 15.24 3.73
C CYS A 109 11.00 16.19 3.74
N THR A 110 11.68 16.37 2.61
CA THR A 110 12.91 17.18 2.57
C THR A 110 12.63 18.68 2.72
N GLU A 111 11.58 19.21 2.08
CA GLU A 111 11.24 20.63 2.19
C GLU A 111 10.67 20.98 3.58
N ILE A 112 9.83 20.11 4.14
CA ILE A 112 9.24 20.30 5.47
C ILE A 112 10.33 20.24 6.55
N GLN A 113 11.24 19.26 6.49
CA GLN A 113 12.34 19.16 7.46
C GLN A 113 13.30 20.35 7.41
N VAL A 114 13.56 20.91 6.23
CA VAL A 114 14.39 22.11 6.10
C VAL A 114 13.70 23.33 6.71
N ARG A 115 12.39 23.51 6.47
CA ARG A 115 11.61 24.59 7.09
C ARG A 115 11.51 24.44 8.61
N GLU A 116 11.31 23.23 9.12
CA GLU A 116 11.27 22.96 10.57
C GLU A 116 12.60 23.29 11.24
N ARG A 117 13.73 22.88 10.64
CA ARG A 117 15.07 23.19 11.16
C ARG A 117 15.34 24.69 11.18
N GLU A 118 14.93 25.40 10.13
CA GLU A 118 15.10 26.85 10.05
C GLU A 118 14.22 27.57 11.09
N LEU A 119 12.97 27.14 11.26
CA LEU A 119 12.08 27.68 12.30
C LEU A 119 12.63 27.43 13.71
N GLN A 120 13.13 26.21 13.97
CA GLN A 120 13.75 25.86 15.25
C GLN A 120 14.98 26.72 15.54
N ARG A 121 15.84 26.93 14.54
CA ARG A 121 17.02 27.80 14.64
C ARG A 121 16.64 29.24 14.98
N GLN A 122 15.57 29.77 14.36
CA GLN A 122 15.08 31.12 14.65
C GLN A 122 14.53 31.24 16.07
N ILE A 123 13.76 30.26 16.53
CA ILE A 123 13.24 30.22 17.91
C ILE A 123 14.40 30.25 18.91
N GLU A 124 15.43 29.42 18.71
CA GLU A 124 16.61 29.39 19.58
C GLU A 124 17.38 30.71 19.58
N MET A 125 17.49 31.35 18.42
CA MET A 125 18.12 32.66 18.28
C MET A 125 17.36 33.74 19.07
N GLU A 126 16.04 33.77 18.99
CA GLU A 126 15.24 34.74 19.75
C GLU A 126 15.25 34.45 21.26
N ILE A 127 15.29 33.18 21.68
CA ILE A 127 15.50 32.82 23.09
C ILE A 127 16.88 33.31 23.58
N SER A 128 17.92 33.21 22.76
CA SER A 128 19.27 33.66 23.11
C SER A 128 19.37 35.18 23.32
N ARG A 129 18.48 35.95 22.68
CA ARG A 129 18.37 37.42 22.78
C ARG A 129 17.59 37.89 24.00
N LEU A 130 16.93 36.99 24.73
CA LEU A 130 16.27 37.33 25.98
C LEU A 130 17.30 37.75 27.04
N PRO A 131 16.96 38.69 27.94
CA PRO A 131 17.81 39.03 29.08
C PRO A 131 18.16 37.79 29.90
N GLU A 132 19.40 37.67 30.35
CA GLU A 132 19.98 36.45 30.91
C GLU A 132 19.12 35.77 31.99
N ARG A 133 18.63 36.55 32.97
CA ARG A 133 17.75 36.04 34.04
C ARG A 133 16.42 35.52 33.50
N MET A 134 15.83 36.22 32.52
CA MET A 134 14.57 35.83 31.89
C MET A 134 14.73 34.58 31.02
N ARG A 135 15.85 34.46 30.30
CA ARG A 135 16.22 33.28 29.51
C ARG A 135 16.36 32.06 30.41
N LEU A 136 17.12 32.17 31.50
CA LEU A 136 17.34 31.09 32.45
C LEU A 136 16.00 30.56 33.02
N THR A 137 15.14 31.46 33.49
CA THR A 137 13.81 31.10 34.01
C THR A 137 12.93 30.45 32.95
N PHE A 138 12.97 30.94 31.71
CA PHE A 138 12.23 30.35 30.59
C PHE A 138 12.72 28.94 30.24
N GLU A 139 14.05 28.72 30.17
CA GLU A 139 14.63 27.42 29.88
C GLU A 139 14.36 26.39 30.98
N LEU A 140 14.47 26.77 32.26
CA LEU A 140 14.12 25.90 33.38
C LEU A 140 12.65 25.46 33.33
N SER A 141 11.76 26.37 32.94
CA SER A 141 10.33 26.06 32.81
C SER A 141 10.01 25.20 31.57
N ARG A 142 10.62 25.48 30.42
CA ARG A 142 10.23 24.90 29.12
C ARG A 142 11.08 23.72 28.66
N LYS A 143 12.38 23.70 29.00
CA LYS A 143 13.29 22.59 28.66
C LYS A 143 13.41 21.57 29.80
N GLN A 144 13.37 22.03 31.05
CA GLN A 144 13.55 21.16 32.23
C GLN A 144 12.23 20.88 32.99
N HIS A 145 11.09 21.41 32.52
CA HIS A 145 9.77 21.23 33.11
C HIS A 145 9.69 21.49 34.63
N CYS A 146 10.57 22.37 35.15
CA CYS A 146 10.55 22.72 36.57
C CYS A 146 9.31 23.54 36.92
N ASP A 147 8.79 23.31 38.11
CA ASP A 147 7.70 24.08 38.70
C ASP A 147 8.18 25.44 39.21
N TYR A 148 7.27 26.42 39.27
CA TYR A 148 7.62 27.81 39.54
C TYR A 148 8.23 28.03 40.93
N LYS A 149 7.93 27.14 41.89
CA LYS A 149 8.54 27.13 43.23
C LYS A 149 10.02 26.73 43.16
N THR A 150 10.33 25.61 42.51
CA THR A 150 11.72 25.17 42.31
C THR A 150 12.54 26.18 41.51
N ILE A 151 11.94 26.84 40.51
CA ILE A 151 12.64 27.89 39.75
C ILE A 151 12.92 29.12 40.62
N ALA A 152 11.96 29.53 41.46
CA ALA A 152 12.13 30.64 42.38
C ALA A 152 13.27 30.38 43.38
N GLU A 153 13.35 29.17 43.93
CA GLU A 153 14.43 28.72 44.80
C GLU A 153 15.79 28.73 44.09
N ARG A 154 15.88 28.13 42.89
CA ARG A 154 17.12 28.04 42.11
C ARG A 154 17.64 29.40 41.62
N THR A 155 16.75 30.35 41.38
CA THR A 155 17.11 31.70 40.90
C THR A 155 17.18 32.74 42.01
N SER A 156 16.91 32.34 43.26
CA SER A 156 16.80 33.23 44.43
C SER A 156 15.84 34.41 44.18
N THR A 157 14.68 34.13 43.56
CA THR A 157 13.63 35.11 43.28
C THR A 157 12.29 34.66 43.85
N SER A 158 11.26 35.52 43.82
CA SER A 158 9.90 35.12 44.22
C SER A 158 9.17 34.39 43.08
N THR A 159 8.23 33.51 43.45
CA THR A 159 7.34 32.83 42.48
C THR A 159 6.58 33.80 41.59
N GLU A 160 6.19 34.97 42.11
CA GLU A 160 5.57 36.04 41.33
C GLU A 160 6.54 36.66 40.31
N THR A 161 7.83 36.78 40.66
CA THR A 161 8.86 37.24 39.73
C THR A 161 9.10 36.23 38.61
N VAL A 162 9.13 34.94 38.93
CA VAL A 162 9.20 33.84 37.95
C VAL A 162 8.02 33.89 36.97
N ARG A 163 6.79 34.02 37.47
CA ARG A 163 5.59 34.14 36.63
C ARG A 163 5.66 35.35 35.69
N LYS A 164 6.07 36.51 36.20
CA LYS A 164 6.26 37.74 35.41
C LYS A 164 7.33 37.57 34.34
N GLN A 165 8.46 36.95 34.66
CA GLN A 165 9.54 36.70 33.70
C GLN A 165 9.12 35.74 32.59
N ILE A 166 8.42 34.65 32.91
CA ILE A 166 7.88 33.72 31.90
C ILE A 166 6.86 34.42 30.99
N HIS A 167 5.93 35.19 31.56
CA HIS A 167 4.95 35.93 30.79
C HIS A 167 5.62 36.94 29.84
N ASN A 168 6.62 37.68 30.32
CA ASN A 168 7.37 38.63 29.51
C ASN A 168 8.19 37.95 28.41
N ALA A 169 8.82 36.80 28.70
CA ALA A 169 9.53 36.01 27.71
C ALA A 169 8.61 35.57 26.57
N ILE A 170 7.44 35.02 26.90
CA ILE A 170 6.43 34.59 25.90
C ILE A 170 5.95 35.78 25.08
N ARG A 171 5.72 36.95 25.69
CA ARG A 171 5.30 38.15 24.97
C ARG A 171 6.36 38.59 23.95
N ILE A 172 7.63 38.64 24.35
CA ILE A 172 8.75 39.01 23.47
C ILE A 172 8.87 38.00 22.32
N LEU A 173 8.88 36.71 22.62
CA LEU A 173 8.98 35.65 21.62
C LEU A 173 7.81 35.69 20.64
N ARG A 174 6.57 35.89 21.11
CA ARG A 174 5.40 36.03 20.24
C ARG A 174 5.51 37.23 19.31
N THR A 175 5.95 38.39 19.79
CA THR A 175 6.11 39.57 18.92
C THR A 175 7.18 39.35 17.84
N LYS A 176 8.25 38.61 18.16
CA LYS A 176 9.35 38.35 17.23
C LYS A 176 9.08 37.21 16.25
N LEU A 177 8.29 36.21 16.67
CA LEU A 177 7.92 35.06 15.86
C LEU A 177 6.59 35.26 15.10
N SER A 178 5.81 36.30 15.42
CA SER A 178 4.56 36.67 14.72
C SER A 178 4.77 37.25 13.32
N TYR A 179 6.01 37.51 12.90
CA TYR A 179 6.32 38.00 11.56
C TYR A 179 6.47 36.85 10.53
N PHE A 180 6.16 35.63 10.95
CA PHE A 180 6.16 34.40 10.17
C PHE A 180 4.82 33.69 10.35
#